data_AF-A0A1B2EWA9-F1
#
_entry.id   AF-A0A1B2EWA9-F1
#
_cell.length_a   1.000
_cell.length_b   1.000
_cell.length_c   1.000
_cell.angle_alpha   90.00
_cell.angle_beta   90.00
_cell.angle_gamma   90.00
#
_symmetry.space_group_name_H-M   'P 1'
#
loop_
_entity.id
_entity.type
_entity.pdbx_description
1 polymer ?
#
loop_
_entity_poly.entity_id
_entity_poly.type
_entity_poly.pdbx_seq_one_letter_code
_entity_poly.pdbx_strand_id
1 'polypeptide(L)' 'MASASAQDASVLALTPLCVAKGEQQPEQLVLLKKESTWSRDAFVTKAGWVANVNEKYRSAVASACATALVEAMDAKPAG' A
#
# COMPACT_ATOMS: atom_id res chain seq x y z
N MET A 1 1.54 -26.22 3.01
CA MET A 1 0.97 -25.31 2.00
C MET A 1 -0.15 -24.39 2.52
N ALA A 2 -0.74 -24.59 3.71
CA ALA A 2 -1.82 -23.73 4.22
C ALA A 2 -1.38 -22.32 4.70
N SER A 3 -0.19 -22.20 5.29
CA SER A 3 0.28 -20.92 5.85
C SER A 3 0.55 -19.84 4.80
N ALA A 4 0.95 -20.26 3.59
CA ALA A 4 1.17 -19.36 2.45
C ALA A 4 -0.15 -18.79 1.91
N SER A 5 -1.19 -19.60 1.84
CA SER A 5 -2.52 -19.16 1.40
C SER A 5 -3.16 -18.17 2.40
N ALA A 6 -2.96 -18.38 3.70
CA ALA A 6 -3.52 -17.50 4.73
C ALA A 6 -2.84 -16.13 4.83
N GLN A 7 -1.51 -16.07 4.62
CA GLN A 7 -0.79 -14.79 4.55
C GLN A 7 -1.20 -13.99 3.31
N ASP A 8 -1.35 -14.62 2.15
CA ASP A 8 -1.77 -13.96 0.91
C ASP A 8 -3.20 -13.41 1.02
N ALA A 9 -4.13 -14.19 1.60
CA ALA A 9 -5.49 -13.74 1.87
C ALA A 9 -5.52 -12.53 2.83
N SER A 10 -4.67 -12.51 3.84
CA SER A 10 -4.57 -11.38 4.78
C SER A 10 -4.04 -10.14 4.09
N VAL A 11 -3.03 -10.27 3.23
CA VAL A 11 -2.47 -9.14 2.47
C VAL A 11 -3.53 -8.57 1.52
N LEU A 12 -4.23 -9.42 0.78
CA LEU A 12 -5.31 -9.02 -0.13
C LEU A 12 -6.47 -8.33 0.61
N ALA A 13 -6.83 -8.78 1.82
CA ALA A 13 -7.90 -8.17 2.60
C ALA A 13 -7.50 -6.83 3.22
N LEU A 14 -6.22 -6.65 3.58
CA LEU A 14 -5.72 -5.45 4.26
C LEU A 14 -5.25 -4.36 3.29
N THR A 15 -4.84 -4.72 2.08
CA THR A 15 -4.38 -3.78 1.05
C THR A 15 -5.44 -2.71 0.72
N PRO A 16 -6.74 -3.02 0.53
CA PRO A 16 -7.77 -2.02 0.30
C PRO A 16 -7.91 -0.98 1.42
N LEU A 17 -7.66 -1.36 2.68
CA LEU A 17 -7.71 -0.43 3.81
C LEU A 17 -6.57 0.59 3.74
N CYS A 18 -5.38 0.14 3.35
CA CYS A 18 -4.24 1.01 3.12
C CYS A 18 -4.48 1.95 1.93
N VAL A 19 -5.03 1.43 0.82
CA VAL A 19 -5.40 2.24 -0.36
C VAL A 19 -6.37 3.35 0.03
N ALA A 20 -7.45 3.02 0.74
CA ALA A 20 -8.42 4.02 1.20
C ALA A 20 -7.77 5.11 2.07
N LYS A 21 -6.80 4.76 2.92
CA LYS A 21 -6.03 5.74 3.71
C LYS A 21 -5.12 6.62 2.86
N GLY A 22 -4.50 6.07 1.83
CA GLY A 22 -3.69 6.82 0.86
C GLY A 22 -4.54 7.79 0.04
N GLU A 23 -5.70 7.36 -0.43
CA GLU A 23 -6.65 8.21 -1.18
C GLU A 23 -7.18 9.39 -0.36
N GLN A 24 -7.23 9.28 0.97
CA GLN A 24 -7.56 10.40 1.86
C GLN A 24 -6.45 11.45 1.98
N GLN A 25 -5.25 11.17 1.47
CA GLN A 25 -4.05 12.02 1.57
C GLN A 25 -3.44 12.26 0.17
N PRO A 26 -4.12 13.00 -0.71
CA PRO A 26 -3.71 13.17 -2.10
C PRO A 26 -2.32 13.81 -2.25
N GLU A 27 -1.93 14.70 -1.33
CA GLU A 27 -0.59 15.28 -1.28
C GLU A 27 0.50 14.23 -1.05
N GLN A 28 0.22 13.22 -0.23
CA GLN A 28 1.15 12.12 0.03
C GLN A 28 1.18 11.12 -1.12
N LEU A 29 0.09 10.93 -1.86
CA LEU A 29 0.09 10.11 -3.07
C LEU A 29 1.02 10.68 -4.14
N VAL A 30 1.04 12.00 -4.32
CA VAL A 30 1.98 12.66 -5.24
C VAL A 30 3.43 12.42 -4.83
N LEU A 31 3.71 12.40 -3.52
CA LEU A 31 5.05 12.09 -3.00
C LEU A 31 5.39 10.62 -3.19
N LEU A 32 4.47 9.70 -2.88
CA LEU A 32 4.62 8.26 -3.10
C LEU A 32 4.95 7.94 -4.57
N LYS A 33 4.28 8.60 -5.51
CA LYS A 33 4.53 8.40 -6.95
C LYS A 33 5.95 8.81 -7.36
N LYS A 34 6.55 9.78 -6.68
CA LYS A 34 7.94 10.22 -6.90
C LYS A 34 8.97 9.31 -6.24
N GLU A 35 8.56 8.51 -5.27
CA GLU A 35 9.44 7.55 -4.60
C GLU A 35 9.80 6.39 -5.54
N SER A 36 11.06 5.95 -5.43
CA SER A 36 11.57 4.74 -6.05
C SER A 36 10.79 3.53 -5.55
N THR A 37 10.55 2.52 -6.40
CA THR A 37 9.80 1.31 -6.04
C THR A 37 10.28 0.64 -4.74
N TRP A 38 11.58 0.72 -4.45
CA TRP A 38 12.21 0.14 -3.25
C TRP A 38 12.00 0.95 -1.96
N SER A 39 11.54 2.20 -2.07
CA SER A 39 11.27 3.10 -0.93
C SER A 39 9.78 3.22 -0.62
N ARG A 40 8.91 2.70 -1.49
CA ARG A 40 7.46 2.93 -1.38
C ARG A 40 6.83 2.22 -0.19
N ASP A 41 7.29 1.03 0.18
CA ASP A 41 6.79 0.33 1.38
C ASP A 41 7.19 1.07 2.67
N ALA A 42 8.41 1.61 2.72
CA ALA A 42 8.89 2.46 3.81
C ALA A 42 8.08 3.76 3.88
N PHE A 43 7.77 4.37 2.73
CA PHE A 43 6.89 5.54 2.65
C PHE A 43 5.51 5.24 3.24
N VAL A 44 4.84 4.18 2.76
CA VAL A 44 3.51 3.76 3.22
C VAL A 44 3.49 3.47 4.73
N THR A 45 4.56 2.86 5.24
CA THR A 45 4.73 2.61 6.67
C THR A 45 4.88 3.91 7.46
N LYS A 46 5.73 4.83 6.98
CA LYS A 46 5.96 6.14 7.62
C LYS A 46 4.75 7.06 7.56
N ALA A 47 3.98 6.98 6.48
CA ALA A 47 2.71 7.67 6.29
C ALA A 47 1.59 7.14 7.22
N GLY A 48 1.84 6.00 7.89
CA GLY A 48 0.92 5.41 8.86
C GLY A 48 -0.28 4.68 8.24
N TRP A 49 -0.28 4.42 6.93
CA TRP A 49 -1.42 3.79 6.25
C TRP A 49 -1.58 2.31 6.62
N VAL A 50 -0.50 1.68 7.09
CA VAL A 50 -0.48 0.30 7.60
C VAL A 50 -0.29 0.23 9.12
N ALA A 51 -0.55 1.31 9.86
CA ALA A 51 -0.35 1.35 11.32
C ALA A 51 -1.18 0.28 12.07
N ASN A 52 -2.37 -0.05 11.56
CA ASN A 52 -3.27 -1.06 12.13
C ASN A 52 -3.01 -2.49 11.62
N VAL A 53 -2.00 -2.69 10.77
CA VAL A 53 -1.64 -3.99 10.24
C VAL A 53 -0.65 -4.66 11.19
N ASN A 54 -0.89 -5.93 11.49
CA ASN A 54 0.03 -6.75 12.27
C ASN A 54 1.43 -6.74 11.62
N GLU A 55 2.48 -6.62 12.43
CA GLU A 55 3.86 -6.51 11.97
C GLU A 55 4.27 -7.59 10.97
N LYS A 56 3.78 -8.82 11.18
CA LYS A 56 4.01 -9.96 10.28
C LYS A 56 3.61 -9.69 8.82
N TYR A 57 2.54 -8.91 8.61
CA TYR A 57 1.98 -8.61 7.30
C TYR A 57 2.26 -7.18 6.85
N ARG A 58 2.77 -6.33 7.73
CA ARG A 58 2.91 -4.88 7.50
C ARG A 58 3.71 -4.57 6.25
N SER A 59 4.87 -5.20 6.07
CA SER A 59 5.73 -4.97 4.90
C SER A 59 5.08 -5.44 3.59
N ALA A 60 4.47 -6.63 3.60
CA ALA A 60 3.78 -7.17 2.42
C ALA A 60 2.56 -6.32 2.02
N VAL A 61 1.76 -5.88 3.01
CA VAL A 61 0.63 -4.97 2.78
C VAL A 61 1.13 -3.60 2.32
N ALA A 62 2.21 -3.07 2.90
CA ALA A 62 2.75 -1.77 2.51
C ALA A 62 3.23 -1.77 1.05
N SER A 63 3.93 -2.82 0.63
CA SER A 63 4.40 -2.99 -0.74
C SER A 63 3.24 -3.14 -1.74
N ALA A 64 2.26 -3.99 -1.44
CA ALA A 64 1.08 -4.18 -2.27
C ALA A 64 0.25 -2.89 -2.38
N CYS A 65 0.05 -2.19 -1.27
CA CYS A 65 -0.66 -0.91 -1.22
C CYS A 65 0.03 0.18 -2.02
N ALA A 66 1.34 0.34 -1.85
CA ALA A 66 2.14 1.27 -2.63
C ALA A 66 1.98 1.04 -4.14
N THR A 67 2.06 -0.22 -4.56
CA THR A 67 1.94 -0.60 -5.97
C THR A 67 0.55 -0.29 -6.49
N ALA A 68 -0.50 -0.74 -5.79
CA ALA A 68 -1.89 -0.49 -6.17
C ALA A 68 -2.23 1.01 -6.28
N LEU A 69 -1.72 1.84 -5.35
CA LEU A 69 -1.93 3.28 -5.39
C LEU A 69 -1.24 3.93 -6.59
N VAL A 70 0.02 3.59 -6.86
CA VAL A 70 0.73 4.15 -8.02
C VAL A 70 0.08 3.71 -9.32
N GLU A 71 -0.27 2.43 -9.45
CA GLU A 71 -0.99 1.91 -10.61
C GLU A 71 -2.36 2.60 -10.80
N ALA A 72 -3.11 2.82 -9.72
CA ALA A 72 -4.39 3.54 -9.78
C ALA A 72 -4.20 5.00 -10.24
N MET A 73 -3.12 5.66 -9.81
CA MET A 73 -2.77 7.02 -10.25
C MET A 73 -2.31 7.08 -11.71
N ASP A 74 -1.71 6.01 -12.23
CA ASP A 74 -1.31 5.88 -13.64
C ASP A 74 -2.50 5.46 -14.54
N ALA A 75 -3.44 4.69 -14.00
CA ALA A 75 -4.63 4.21 -14.71
C ALA A 75 -5.76 5.24 -14.77
N LYS A 76 -5.85 6.18 -13.81
CA LYS A 76 -6.78 7.31 -13.89
C LYS A 76 -6.21 8.32 -14.89
N PRO A 77 -6.78 8.50 -16.10
CA PRO A 77 -6.37 9.60 -16.94
C PRO A 77 -6.62 10.88 -16.15
N ALA A 78 -5.60 11.73 -16.05
CA ALA A 78 -5.75 13.08 -15.51
C ALA A 78 -6.86 13.76 -16.33
N GLY A 79 -8.06 13.80 -15.74
CA GLY A 79 -9.19 14.57 -16.26
C GLY A 79 -9.03 16.03 -15.90
#